data_AF-A0A9W7T3K7-F1
#
_entry.id   AF-A0A9W7T3K7-F1
#
_cell.length_a   1.000
_cell.length_b   1.000
_cell.length_c   1.000
_cell.angle_alpha   90.00
_cell.angle_beta   90.00
_cell.angle_gamma   90.00
#
_symmetry.space_group_name_H-M   'P 1'
#
loop_
_entity.id
_entity.type
_entity.pdbx_description
1 polymer ?
#
loop_
_entity_poly.entity_id
_entity_poly.type
_entity_poly.pdbx_seq_one_letter_code
_entity_poly.pdbx_strand_id
1 'polypeptide(L)'
;MASKRVQRRRKTIMDQGTAESPNVTQDRQAPTDVEETVEEGQRREDKDEVSSEESVQCDERVMLSDKTSSLKLQQKNKRLQKKIKKMHEEIYILKKKLKARTGKSKKYRSREDDSDDSSSSSTSSSTSRSTSISSLSTLSSSSSSKMGNPKTKKKRKEKHYHPLAMARARTTDDVVRRYHKVLKAYKNQGSMTKAFKTVGVDRNTLALSAPLAEISIACPKFLKSLPPFNIKKDKLLEYSKRCAESMTPEVTTKIEDLKAKGKLLPIKYKYR
;
A
#
# COMPACT_ATOMS: atom_id res chain seq x y z
N MET A 1 -49.40 -25.47 -34.68
CA MET A 1 -48.69 -26.49 -33.87
C MET A 1 -48.15 -25.89 -32.58
N ALA A 2 -48.25 -26.65 -31.48
CA ALA A 2 -47.51 -26.61 -30.21
C ALA A 2 -46.88 -25.30 -29.67
N SER A 3 -47.41 -24.87 -28.52
CA SER A 3 -46.86 -23.96 -27.52
C SER A 3 -45.44 -24.30 -27.02
N LYS A 4 -44.74 -23.30 -26.45
CA LYS A 4 -43.88 -23.52 -25.25
C LYS A 4 -43.83 -22.27 -24.35
N ARG A 5 -44.52 -22.38 -23.22
CA ARG A 5 -44.73 -21.35 -22.17
C ARG A 5 -43.65 -21.51 -21.09
N VAL A 6 -42.71 -20.58 -20.96
CA VAL A 6 -41.66 -20.65 -19.94
C VAL A 6 -42.22 -20.22 -18.58
N GLN A 7 -42.46 -21.20 -17.69
CA GLN A 7 -42.90 -20.95 -16.33
C GLN A 7 -41.72 -20.46 -15.47
N ARG A 8 -41.80 -19.22 -14.94
CA ARG A 8 -40.93 -18.76 -13.86
C ARG A 8 -41.53 -19.19 -12.51
N ARG A 9 -40.93 -20.18 -11.86
CA ARG A 9 -41.31 -20.62 -10.50
C ARG A 9 -40.98 -19.49 -9.51
N ARG A 10 -42.01 -18.81 -8.99
CA ARG A 10 -41.88 -17.97 -7.78
C ARG A 10 -41.67 -18.92 -6.59
N LYS A 11 -40.58 -18.73 -5.83
CA LYS A 11 -40.36 -19.46 -4.58
C LYS A 11 -40.95 -18.62 -3.45
N THR A 12 -41.89 -19.21 -2.71
CA THR A 12 -42.48 -18.64 -1.51
C THR A 12 -41.43 -18.53 -0.41
N ILE A 13 -41.47 -17.43 0.34
CA ILE A 13 -40.83 -17.29 1.66
C ILE A 13 -42.00 -17.23 2.63
N MET A 14 -42.05 -18.16 3.58
CA MET A 14 -43.03 -18.10 4.65
C MET A 14 -42.54 -17.17 5.75
N ASP A 15 -43.48 -16.36 6.21
CA ASP A 15 -43.37 -15.49 7.35
C ASP A 15 -43.59 -16.31 8.65
N GLN A 16 -42.76 -16.07 9.65
CA GLN A 16 -43.09 -16.24 11.07
C GLN A 16 -42.25 -15.24 11.86
N GLY A 17 -42.93 -14.36 12.58
CA GLY A 17 -42.31 -13.48 13.57
C GLY A 17 -42.98 -13.62 14.92
N THR A 18 -42.17 -13.54 15.98
CA THR A 18 -42.46 -13.08 17.35
C THR A 18 -41.08 -12.84 17.98
N ALA A 19 -40.72 -11.62 18.38
CA ALA A 19 -41.18 -10.88 19.56
C ALA A 19 -40.54 -11.35 20.88
N GLU A 20 -40.01 -10.36 21.61
CA GLU A 20 -39.71 -10.27 23.05
C GLU A 20 -38.25 -9.99 23.48
N SER A 21 -38.12 -8.80 24.10
CA SER A 21 -37.20 -8.45 25.19
C SER A 21 -38.10 -8.25 26.43
N PRO A 22 -37.64 -8.44 27.70
CA PRO A 22 -36.55 -7.65 28.32
C PRO A 22 -35.48 -8.62 28.94
N ASN A 23 -34.73 -8.39 30.02
CA ASN A 23 -34.69 -7.32 31.01
C ASN A 23 -33.30 -7.11 31.66
N VAL A 24 -33.20 -6.05 32.46
CA VAL A 24 -32.13 -5.71 33.41
C VAL A 24 -32.18 -6.62 34.65
N THR A 25 -31.01 -7.03 35.15
CA THR A 25 -30.74 -7.11 36.60
C THR A 25 -29.33 -6.61 36.86
N GLN A 26 -29.21 -5.56 37.66
CA GLN A 26 -27.96 -5.21 38.35
C GLN A 26 -27.93 -6.01 39.65
N ASP A 27 -26.76 -6.44 40.10
CA ASP A 27 -26.57 -6.49 41.55
C ASP A 27 -25.13 -6.18 41.98
N ARG A 28 -25.05 -5.45 43.09
CA ARG A 28 -23.82 -5.16 43.83
C ARG A 28 -23.82 -6.07 45.05
N GLN A 29 -22.66 -6.61 45.42
CA GLN A 29 -22.20 -6.51 46.82
C GLN A 29 -20.74 -6.95 46.99
N ALA A 30 -20.11 -6.29 47.94
CA ALA A 30 -18.85 -6.57 48.62
C ALA A 30 -19.05 -6.02 50.06
N PRO A 31 -18.06 -6.05 50.96
CA PRO A 31 -17.11 -7.11 51.32
C PRO A 31 -17.32 -7.53 52.81
N THR A 32 -16.53 -8.47 53.33
CA THR A 32 -16.30 -8.61 54.79
C THR A 32 -14.88 -9.07 55.09
N ASP A 33 -14.12 -8.24 55.81
CA ASP A 33 -12.85 -8.56 56.47
C ASP A 33 -13.11 -9.24 57.83
N VAL A 34 -12.24 -10.17 58.26
CA VAL A 34 -11.96 -10.45 59.69
C VAL A 34 -10.49 -10.91 59.87
N GLU A 35 -9.88 -10.46 60.97
CA GLU A 35 -8.50 -10.62 61.45
C GLU A 35 -8.08 -12.06 61.85
N GLU A 36 -6.82 -12.46 61.64
CA GLU A 36 -5.63 -12.41 62.54
C GLU A 36 -5.55 -13.54 63.59
N THR A 37 -4.40 -14.21 63.64
CA THR A 37 -3.76 -14.65 64.90
C THR A 37 -2.29 -15.02 64.63
N VAL A 38 -1.43 -14.72 65.61
CA VAL A 38 0.04 -14.86 65.56
C VAL A 38 0.48 -16.04 66.43
N GLU A 39 1.51 -16.78 66.04
CA GLU A 39 2.47 -17.31 67.03
C GLU A 39 3.88 -17.53 66.47
N GLU A 40 4.85 -17.67 67.38
CA GLU A 40 6.26 -17.33 67.21
C GLU A 40 7.18 -18.58 67.33
N GLY A 41 8.38 -18.56 66.74
CA GLY A 41 9.32 -19.70 66.84
C GLY A 41 10.72 -19.45 66.28
N GLN A 42 11.63 -18.93 67.11
CA GLN A 42 13.05 -18.74 66.76
C GLN A 42 13.90 -20.01 67.00
N ARG A 43 14.95 -20.26 66.17
CA ARG A 43 16.32 -20.66 66.62
C ARG A 43 17.38 -20.78 65.50
N ARG A 44 18.42 -19.93 65.62
CA ARG A 44 19.89 -20.18 65.51
C ARG A 44 20.54 -20.62 64.18
N GLU A 45 21.19 -19.64 63.54
CA GLU A 45 22.64 -19.55 63.22
C GLU A 45 23.48 -20.84 62.97
N ASP A 46 24.13 -20.94 61.80
CA ASP A 46 25.61 -20.72 61.64
C ASP A 46 26.10 -20.87 60.17
N LYS A 47 26.92 -19.92 59.67
CA LYS A 47 27.88 -19.99 58.51
C LYS A 47 27.32 -20.32 57.10
N ASP A 48 27.89 -19.87 55.98
CA ASP A 48 29.25 -19.40 55.66
C ASP A 48 29.32 -18.01 54.99
N GLU A 49 30.44 -17.33 55.19
CA GLU A 49 30.89 -16.17 54.41
C GLU A 49 31.58 -16.63 53.10
N VAL A 50 31.65 -15.76 52.07
CA VAL A 50 32.22 -15.93 50.70
C VAL A 50 31.17 -16.10 49.59
N SER A 51 30.67 -14.96 49.08
CA SER A 51 30.41 -14.69 47.64
C SER A 51 29.75 -13.32 47.46
N SER A 52 30.54 -12.25 47.45
CA SER A 52 30.04 -10.86 47.31
C SER A 52 30.88 -9.96 46.39
N GLU A 53 31.98 -10.46 45.79
CA GLU A 53 32.86 -9.67 44.93
C GLU A 53 32.58 -9.81 43.41
N GLU A 54 31.94 -10.90 42.94
CA GLU A 54 31.63 -11.08 41.50
C GLU A 54 30.45 -10.23 41.00
N SER A 55 29.51 -9.86 41.88
CA SER A 55 28.30 -9.11 41.50
C SER A 55 28.62 -7.69 41.01
N VAL A 56 29.49 -6.98 41.72
CA VAL A 56 29.88 -5.60 41.41
C VAL A 56 30.62 -5.50 40.06
N GLN A 57 31.39 -6.53 39.71
CA GLN A 57 32.20 -6.54 38.49
C GLN A 57 31.37 -6.78 37.21
N CYS A 58 30.16 -7.32 37.35
CA CYS A 58 29.20 -7.44 36.25
C CYS A 58 28.57 -6.08 35.89
N ASP A 59 28.16 -5.30 36.90
CA ASP A 59 27.45 -4.03 36.70
C ASP A 59 28.33 -2.95 36.06
N GLU A 60 29.59 -2.80 36.49
CA GLU A 60 30.48 -1.81 35.89
C GLU A 60 30.75 -2.12 34.40
N ARG A 61 30.94 -3.40 34.06
CA ARG A 61 31.20 -3.85 32.68
C ARG A 61 29.99 -3.59 31.76
N VAL A 62 28.77 -3.83 32.25
CA VAL A 62 27.53 -3.50 31.54
C VAL A 62 27.42 -1.98 31.32
N MET A 63 27.59 -1.18 32.37
CA MET A 63 27.51 0.28 32.32
C MET A 63 28.55 0.92 31.38
N LEU A 64 29.77 0.38 31.31
CA LEU A 64 30.77 0.80 30.34
C LEU A 64 30.38 0.40 28.91
N SER A 65 29.83 -0.79 28.70
CA SER A 65 29.37 -1.24 27.37
C SER A 65 28.26 -0.34 26.80
N ASP A 66 27.31 0.09 27.65
CA ASP A 66 26.24 1.02 27.27
C ASP A 66 26.74 2.44 26.99
N LYS A 67 27.68 2.94 27.81
CA LYS A 67 28.38 4.21 27.54
C LYS A 67 29.08 4.19 26.17
N THR A 68 29.82 3.13 25.83
CA THR A 68 30.47 3.05 24.50
C THR A 68 29.47 2.94 23.34
N SER A 69 28.36 2.25 23.55
CA SER A 69 27.28 2.11 22.56
C SER A 69 26.56 3.44 22.32
N SER A 70 26.30 4.19 23.38
CA SER A 70 25.75 5.55 23.34
C SER A 70 26.68 6.51 22.58
N LEU A 71 27.99 6.51 22.86
CA LEU A 71 28.98 7.35 22.16
C LEU A 71 29.06 7.02 20.65
N LYS A 72 29.09 5.73 20.28
CA LYS A 72 29.03 5.30 18.87
C LYS A 72 27.75 5.78 18.18
N LEU A 73 26.61 5.72 18.86
CA LEU A 73 25.33 6.19 18.35
C LEU A 73 25.31 7.72 18.18
N GLN A 74 25.84 8.48 19.15
CA GLN A 74 25.99 9.94 19.05
C GLN A 74 26.89 10.35 17.86
N GLN A 75 28.02 9.66 17.67
CA GLN A 75 28.91 9.92 16.53
C GLN A 75 28.23 9.64 15.19
N LYS A 76 27.44 8.55 15.10
CA LYS A 76 26.63 8.21 13.93
C LYS A 76 25.56 9.30 13.67
N ASN A 77 24.86 9.76 14.70
CA ASN A 77 23.87 10.84 14.59
C ASN A 77 24.52 12.15 14.11
N LYS A 78 25.69 12.53 14.62
CA LYS A 78 26.45 13.71 14.16
C LYS A 78 26.85 13.60 12.68
N ARG A 79 27.25 12.41 12.21
CA ARG A 79 27.53 12.13 10.78
C ARG A 79 26.26 12.24 9.92
N LEU A 80 25.13 11.69 10.38
CA LEU A 80 23.85 11.76 9.66
C LEU A 80 23.34 13.21 9.55
N GLN A 81 23.39 13.99 10.63
CA GLN A 81 23.02 15.41 10.63
C GLN A 81 23.84 16.22 9.63
N LYS A 82 25.17 16.01 9.55
CA LYS A 82 26.02 16.65 8.52
C LYS A 82 25.58 16.29 7.10
N LYS A 83 25.26 15.01 6.84
CA LYS A 83 24.76 14.57 5.52
C LYS A 83 23.40 15.18 5.17
N ILE A 84 22.49 15.29 6.14
CA ILE A 84 21.19 15.95 5.97
C ILE A 84 21.37 17.43 5.60
N LYS A 85 22.22 18.17 6.33
CA LYS A 85 22.53 19.58 6.02
C LYS A 85 23.06 19.74 4.60
N LYS A 86 24.04 18.92 4.19
CA LYS A 86 24.59 18.94 2.82
C LYS A 86 23.52 18.67 1.75
N MET A 87 22.67 17.65 1.93
CA MET A 87 21.58 17.39 0.97
C MET A 87 20.54 18.50 0.92
N HIS A 88 20.22 19.15 2.05
CA HIS A 88 19.32 20.31 2.06
C HIS A 88 19.89 21.51 1.28
N GLU A 89 21.18 21.75 1.39
CA GLU A 89 21.89 22.79 0.64
C GLU A 89 21.95 22.48 -0.86
N GLU A 90 22.25 21.24 -1.25
CA GLU A 90 22.17 20.77 -2.64
C GLU A 90 20.74 20.94 -3.20
N ILE A 91 19.71 20.56 -2.45
CA ILE A 91 18.30 20.75 -2.83
C ILE A 91 17.96 22.25 -2.97
N TYR A 92 18.46 23.12 -2.09
CA TYR A 92 18.27 24.57 -2.17
C TYR A 92 18.90 25.15 -3.44
N ILE A 93 20.16 24.79 -3.73
CA ILE A 93 20.89 25.21 -4.94
C ILE A 93 20.17 24.72 -6.20
N LEU A 94 19.74 23.45 -6.24
CA LEU A 94 19.01 22.90 -7.38
C LEU A 94 17.65 23.58 -7.58
N LYS A 95 16.89 23.84 -6.51
CA LYS A 95 15.63 24.62 -6.58
C LYS A 95 15.89 26.04 -7.10
N LYS A 96 16.96 26.71 -6.67
CA LYS A 96 17.35 28.05 -7.16
C LYS A 96 17.70 28.02 -8.65
N LYS A 97 18.51 27.05 -9.10
CA LYS A 97 18.85 26.83 -10.52
C LYS A 97 17.61 26.52 -11.38
N LEU A 98 16.70 25.68 -10.89
CA LEU A 98 15.44 25.37 -11.59
C LEU A 98 14.53 26.60 -11.69
N LYS A 99 14.33 27.37 -10.61
CA LYS A 99 13.54 28.61 -10.63
C LYS A 99 14.11 29.65 -11.61
N ALA A 100 15.44 29.76 -11.70
CA ALA A 100 16.09 30.63 -12.68
C ALA A 100 15.90 30.18 -14.14
N ARG A 101 15.77 28.87 -14.40
CA ARG A 101 15.47 28.34 -15.74
C ARG A 101 13.99 28.48 -16.11
N THR A 102 13.07 28.18 -15.19
CA THR A 102 11.61 28.26 -15.43
C THR A 102 11.06 29.68 -15.42
N GLY A 103 11.76 30.63 -14.78
CA GLY A 103 11.42 32.06 -14.84
C GLY A 103 11.76 32.72 -16.18
N LYS A 104 12.78 32.22 -16.89
CA LYS A 104 13.22 32.78 -18.19
C LYS A 104 12.32 32.40 -19.36
N SER A 105 11.53 31.32 -19.26
CA SER A 105 10.67 30.81 -20.34
C SER A 105 9.26 31.42 -20.38
N LYS A 106 9.05 32.62 -19.79
CA LYS A 106 7.74 33.31 -19.75
C LYS A 106 7.73 34.72 -20.34
N LYS A 107 8.85 35.23 -20.87
CA LYS A 107 8.95 36.61 -21.36
C LYS A 107 9.26 36.68 -22.85
N TYR A 108 8.33 36.15 -23.68
CA TYR A 108 8.05 36.55 -25.08
C TYR A 108 6.94 35.65 -25.66
N ARG A 109 5.66 36.05 -25.52
CA ARG A 109 4.47 35.64 -26.33
C ARG A 109 3.27 36.54 -25.97
N SER A 110 3.35 37.81 -26.34
CA SER A 110 2.25 38.79 -26.32
C SER A 110 2.60 39.89 -27.33
N ARG A 111 1.59 40.54 -27.93
CA ARG A 111 1.59 41.18 -29.26
C ARG A 111 1.48 40.14 -30.38
N GLU A 112 0.31 39.92 -30.97
CA GLU A 112 -0.64 40.82 -31.70
C GLU A 112 -0.31 40.93 -33.19
N ASP A 113 -1.40 41.18 -33.92
CA ASP A 113 -1.60 41.09 -35.36
C ASP A 113 -0.92 42.24 -36.11
N ASP A 114 -0.37 41.96 -37.30
CA ASP A 114 -0.15 42.95 -38.37
C ASP A 114 0.20 42.24 -39.69
N SER A 115 -0.23 42.82 -40.81
CA SER A 115 -0.18 42.24 -42.17
C SER A 115 0.73 43.04 -43.12
N ASP A 116 1.65 42.36 -43.82
CA ASP A 116 2.57 42.87 -44.87
C ASP A 116 3.38 41.64 -45.39
N ASP A 117 3.06 41.01 -46.53
CA ASP A 117 3.40 41.27 -47.94
C ASP A 117 4.86 40.95 -48.39
N SER A 118 5.03 40.74 -49.72
CA SER A 118 6.27 40.72 -50.49
C SER A 118 7.14 39.43 -50.50
N SER A 119 6.54 38.42 -51.12
CA SER A 119 7.03 37.72 -52.33
C SER A 119 8.53 37.42 -52.57
N SER A 120 8.83 36.15 -52.89
CA SER A 120 9.70 35.80 -54.04
C SER A 120 9.37 34.40 -54.61
N SER A 121 9.05 34.36 -55.91
CA SER A 121 8.83 33.22 -56.83
C SER A 121 9.65 31.95 -56.56
N SER A 122 9.17 30.73 -56.88
CA SER A 122 9.06 30.28 -58.29
C SER A 122 8.27 28.98 -58.52
N THR A 123 7.57 28.91 -59.67
CA THR A 123 7.23 27.71 -60.52
C THR A 123 6.58 26.49 -59.84
N SER A 124 5.55 25.82 -60.36
CA SER A 124 4.81 25.76 -61.63
C SER A 124 3.61 24.81 -61.37
N SER A 125 2.51 24.67 -62.12
CA SER A 125 1.97 25.21 -63.37
C SER A 125 0.51 24.69 -63.48
N SER A 126 -0.37 25.33 -64.28
CA SER A 126 -1.55 24.74 -64.97
C SER A 126 -2.58 23.89 -64.15
N THR A 127 -3.90 24.09 -64.19
CA THR A 127 -4.74 24.97 -65.02
C THR A 127 -6.16 25.04 -64.41
N SER A 128 -6.81 26.20 -64.51
CA SER A 128 -8.14 26.41 -65.14
C SER A 128 -9.04 25.19 -65.44
N ARG A 129 -10.38 25.24 -65.31
CA ARG A 129 -11.32 26.37 -65.10
C ARG A 129 -12.76 25.85 -64.80
N SER A 130 -13.56 26.71 -64.14
CA SER A 130 -14.97 27.02 -64.42
C SER A 130 -16.11 25.97 -64.39
N THR A 131 -17.07 26.23 -63.48
CA THR A 131 -18.54 26.30 -63.67
C THR A 131 -19.38 25.13 -64.22
N SER A 132 -20.29 24.66 -63.36
CA SER A 132 -21.76 24.51 -63.59
C SER A 132 -22.30 23.84 -64.87
N ILE A 133 -23.02 22.71 -64.72
CA ILE A 133 -24.47 22.58 -65.05
C ILE A 133 -25.08 21.22 -64.61
N SER A 134 -26.32 21.30 -64.11
CA SER A 134 -27.51 20.48 -64.40
C SER A 134 -27.43 19.00 -64.85
N SER A 135 -28.00 18.13 -64.00
CA SER A 135 -29.17 17.27 -64.32
C SER A 135 -29.06 15.87 -65.00
N LEU A 136 -29.61 14.88 -64.27
CA LEU A 136 -30.19 13.56 -64.65
C LEU A 136 -29.29 12.45 -65.24
N SER A 137 -29.20 11.30 -64.55
CA SER A 137 -29.82 10.01 -64.97
C SER A 137 -29.21 8.75 -64.33
N THR A 138 -30.10 7.81 -64.00
CA THR A 138 -29.94 6.32 -64.02
C THR A 138 -28.79 5.57 -63.32
N LEU A 139 -29.21 4.79 -62.31
CA LEU A 139 -28.93 3.34 -62.14
C LEU A 139 -27.52 2.81 -61.75
N SER A 140 -27.52 2.28 -60.51
CA SER A 140 -26.90 1.00 -60.09
C SER A 140 -25.46 0.95 -59.53
N SER A 141 -25.42 0.38 -58.32
CA SER A 141 -24.39 -0.53 -57.80
C SER A 141 -23.03 -0.01 -57.29
N SER A 142 -22.64 -0.61 -56.16
CA SER A 142 -21.29 -0.77 -55.59
C SER A 142 -20.66 0.35 -54.72
N SER A 143 -20.14 -0.11 -53.57
CA SER A 143 -19.17 0.55 -52.66
C SER A 143 -19.59 1.84 -51.93
N SER A 144 -20.09 1.66 -50.70
CA SER A 144 -20.25 2.74 -49.73
C SER A 144 -18.89 3.29 -49.26
N SER A 145 -18.56 4.53 -49.62
CA SER A 145 -17.36 5.20 -49.13
C SER A 145 -17.64 6.59 -48.54
N LYS A 146 -17.04 6.83 -47.36
CA LYS A 146 -16.88 8.12 -46.66
C LYS A 146 -18.13 8.98 -46.39
N MET A 147 -18.64 8.86 -45.16
CA MET A 147 -18.90 10.04 -44.32
C MET A 147 -18.26 9.81 -42.94
N GLY A 148 -16.98 10.16 -42.83
CA GLY A 148 -16.17 9.94 -41.63
C GLY A 148 -15.65 11.25 -41.07
N ASN A 149 -16.42 11.84 -40.14
CA ASN A 149 -16.07 13.06 -39.41
C ASN A 149 -14.61 13.03 -38.92
N PRO A 150 -13.79 14.09 -39.07
CA PRO A 150 -12.38 14.09 -38.67
C PRO A 150 -12.26 13.97 -37.15
N LYS A 151 -12.19 12.72 -36.67
CA LYS A 151 -11.99 12.38 -35.26
C LYS A 151 -10.66 12.97 -34.83
N THR A 152 -10.72 14.12 -34.15
CA THR A 152 -9.57 14.70 -33.46
C THR A 152 -8.99 13.62 -32.57
N LYS A 153 -7.79 13.13 -32.95
CA LYS A 153 -7.09 12.07 -32.22
C LYS A 153 -6.70 12.63 -30.86
N LYS A 154 -7.61 12.56 -29.87
CA LYS A 154 -7.34 12.83 -28.47
C LYS A 154 -6.16 11.94 -28.09
N LYS A 155 -4.95 12.51 -28.10
CA LYS A 155 -3.72 11.83 -27.69
C LYS A 155 -4.02 11.27 -26.31
N ARG A 156 -4.19 9.95 -26.21
CA ARG A 156 -4.41 9.28 -24.92
C ARG A 156 -3.17 9.67 -24.12
N LYS A 157 -3.35 10.48 -23.08
CA LYS A 157 -2.26 10.83 -22.16
C LYS A 157 -1.78 9.50 -21.60
N GLU A 158 -0.67 9.01 -22.14
CA GLU A 158 -0.06 7.77 -21.71
C GLU A 158 0.27 7.99 -20.24
N LYS A 159 -0.48 7.32 -19.37
CA LYS A 159 -0.23 7.40 -17.95
C LYS A 159 1.12 6.74 -17.77
N HIS A 160 2.17 7.55 -17.59
CA HIS A 160 3.50 7.08 -17.22
C HIS A 160 3.41 6.33 -15.89
N TYR A 161 3.03 5.05 -15.99
CA TYR A 161 3.09 4.10 -14.89
C TYR A 161 4.56 3.92 -14.59
N HIS A 162 4.99 4.50 -13.47
CA HIS A 162 6.38 4.43 -13.04
C HIS A 162 6.80 2.94 -13.03
N PRO A 163 7.83 2.50 -13.77
CA PRO A 163 8.13 1.06 -13.91
C PRO A 163 8.34 0.35 -12.56
N LEU A 164 8.81 1.09 -11.56
CA LEU A 164 8.99 0.68 -10.16
C LEU A 164 7.68 0.29 -9.44
N ALA A 165 6.51 0.66 -9.95
CA ALA A 165 5.23 0.24 -9.38
C ALA A 165 4.92 -1.23 -9.67
N MET A 166 5.30 -1.74 -10.86
CA MET A 166 5.01 -3.10 -11.32
C MET A 166 6.13 -4.10 -11.01
N ALA A 167 7.28 -3.65 -10.49
CA ALA A 167 8.42 -4.51 -10.19
C ALA A 167 8.05 -5.67 -9.25
N ARG A 168 8.43 -6.90 -9.58
CA ARG A 168 8.18 -8.10 -8.77
C ARG A 168 8.83 -7.97 -7.38
N ALA A 169 8.09 -8.28 -6.31
CA ALA A 169 8.65 -8.32 -4.96
C ALA A 169 9.72 -9.43 -4.87
N ARG A 170 10.87 -9.12 -4.29
CA ARG A 170 12.01 -10.04 -4.12
C ARG A 170 12.36 -10.26 -2.64
N THR A 171 12.08 -9.27 -1.80
CA THR A 171 12.35 -9.28 -0.35
C THR A 171 11.07 -9.26 0.48
N THR A 172 11.19 -9.61 1.76
CA THR A 172 10.11 -9.43 2.76
C THR A 172 9.63 -7.97 2.80
N ASP A 173 10.57 -7.02 2.75
CA ASP A 173 10.29 -5.58 2.84
C ASP A 173 9.52 -5.06 1.62
N ASP A 174 9.75 -5.65 0.44
CA ASP A 174 8.95 -5.35 -0.76
C ASP A 174 7.49 -5.74 -0.58
N VAL A 175 7.22 -6.87 0.09
CA VAL A 175 5.87 -7.37 0.39
C VAL A 175 5.19 -6.44 1.37
N VAL A 176 5.82 -6.14 2.51
CA VAL A 176 5.28 -5.24 3.55
C VAL A 176 5.01 -3.84 2.96
N ARG A 177 5.96 -3.29 2.20
CA ARG A 177 5.82 -2.00 1.52
C ARG A 177 4.69 -1.99 0.48
N ARG A 178 4.49 -3.09 -0.23
CA ARG A 178 3.36 -3.28 -1.18
C ARG A 178 2.02 -3.38 -0.45
N TYR A 179 1.96 -4.14 0.64
CA TYR A 179 0.77 -4.30 1.47
C TYR A 179 0.31 -2.94 2.03
N HIS A 180 1.22 -2.14 2.60
CA HIS A 180 0.89 -0.78 3.06
C HIS A 180 0.42 0.15 1.94
N LYS A 181 0.97 0.05 0.72
CA LYS A 181 0.47 0.81 -0.45
C LYS A 181 -0.97 0.43 -0.79
N VAL A 182 -1.30 -0.86 -0.82
CA VAL A 182 -2.66 -1.33 -1.10
C VAL A 182 -3.62 -0.97 0.04
N LEU A 183 -3.19 -1.08 1.30
CA LEU A 183 -3.96 -0.61 2.46
C LEU A 183 -4.28 0.88 2.39
N LYS A 184 -3.30 1.73 2.06
CA LYS A 184 -3.53 3.17 1.86
C LYS A 184 -4.48 3.44 0.69
N ALA A 185 -4.34 2.73 -0.42
CA ALA A 185 -5.25 2.84 -1.55
C ALA A 185 -6.67 2.36 -1.22
N TYR A 186 -6.81 1.31 -0.40
CA TYR A 186 -8.10 0.78 0.05
C TYR A 186 -8.83 1.78 0.95
N LYS A 187 -8.14 2.37 1.95
CA LYS A 187 -8.68 3.44 2.80
C LYS A 187 -9.18 4.65 2.00
N ASN A 188 -8.53 4.98 0.89
CA ASN A 188 -8.93 6.10 0.04
C ASN A 188 -10.05 5.75 -0.98
N GLN A 189 -10.18 4.49 -1.39
CA GLN A 189 -11.05 4.09 -2.51
C GLN A 189 -12.31 3.32 -2.08
N GLY A 190 -12.36 2.81 -0.84
CA GLY A 190 -13.43 1.95 -0.29
C GLY A 190 -13.56 0.56 -0.94
N SER A 191 -13.11 0.40 -2.19
CA SER A 191 -13.20 -0.83 -2.97
C SER A 191 -11.84 -1.48 -3.15
N MET A 192 -11.75 -2.76 -2.78
CA MET A 192 -10.53 -3.56 -2.90
C MET A 192 -10.05 -3.65 -4.36
N THR A 193 -10.97 -3.83 -5.31
CA THR A 193 -10.66 -3.87 -6.76
C THR A 193 -10.10 -2.53 -7.27
N LYS A 194 -10.60 -1.39 -6.78
CA LYS A 194 -10.04 -0.07 -7.11
C LYS A 194 -8.65 0.12 -6.49
N ALA A 195 -8.44 -0.32 -5.25
CA ALA A 195 -7.15 -0.26 -4.57
C ALA A 195 -6.07 -1.06 -5.32
N PHE A 196 -6.36 -2.32 -5.66
CA PHE A 196 -5.48 -3.18 -6.46
C PHE A 196 -5.11 -2.55 -7.82
N LYS A 197 -6.10 -2.03 -8.56
CA LYS A 197 -5.87 -1.35 -9.85
C LYS A 197 -5.05 -0.06 -9.71
N THR A 198 -5.21 0.67 -8.60
CA THR A 198 -4.46 1.92 -8.35
C THR A 198 -2.98 1.66 -8.06
N VAL A 199 -2.67 0.63 -7.26
CA VAL A 199 -1.27 0.23 -6.99
C VAL A 199 -0.70 -0.62 -8.14
N GLY A 200 -1.56 -1.24 -8.94
CA GLY A 200 -1.23 -2.18 -10.01
C GLY A 200 -0.67 -3.50 -9.47
N VAL A 201 -1.34 -4.06 -8.47
CA VAL A 201 -0.99 -5.33 -7.85
C VAL A 201 -2.15 -6.31 -8.06
N ASP A 202 -1.84 -7.50 -8.55
CA ASP A 202 -2.81 -8.58 -8.65
C ASP A 202 -3.30 -9.05 -7.27
N ARG A 203 -4.60 -9.39 -7.18
CA ARG A 203 -5.27 -9.81 -5.95
C ARG A 203 -4.64 -11.07 -5.37
N ASN A 204 -4.40 -12.08 -6.20
CA ASN A 204 -3.89 -13.38 -5.75
C ASN A 204 -2.44 -13.23 -5.29
N THR A 205 -1.64 -12.45 -5.99
CA THR A 205 -0.26 -12.11 -5.63
C THR A 205 -0.17 -11.45 -4.25
N LEU A 206 -1.06 -10.51 -3.92
CA LEU A 206 -1.07 -9.93 -2.58
C LEU A 206 -1.61 -10.91 -1.54
N ALA A 207 -2.66 -11.68 -1.85
CA ALA A 207 -3.25 -12.64 -0.92
C ALA A 207 -2.26 -13.75 -0.52
N LEU A 208 -1.52 -14.31 -1.50
CA LEU A 208 -0.43 -15.28 -1.32
C LEU A 208 0.70 -14.81 -0.40
N SER A 209 0.93 -13.50 -0.37
CA SER A 209 2.00 -12.85 0.41
C SER A 209 1.47 -12.07 1.62
N ALA A 210 0.16 -12.14 1.88
CA ALA A 210 -0.50 -11.46 2.99
C ALA A 210 -0.07 -12.01 4.36
N PRO A 211 0.04 -13.35 4.61
CA PRO A 211 0.42 -13.86 5.93
C PRO A 211 1.76 -13.28 6.43
N LEU A 212 2.76 -13.20 5.55
CA LEU A 212 4.05 -12.58 5.84
C LEU A 212 3.91 -11.09 6.24
N ALA A 213 3.12 -10.31 5.50
CA ALA A 213 2.88 -8.90 5.81
C ALA A 213 2.06 -8.70 7.10
N GLU A 214 1.06 -9.54 7.32
CA GLU A 214 0.13 -9.47 8.45
C GLU A 214 0.85 -9.79 9.76
N ILE A 215 1.68 -10.84 9.78
CA ILE A 215 2.56 -11.13 10.93
C ILE A 215 3.56 -9.99 11.13
N SER A 216 4.19 -9.47 10.08
CA SER A 216 5.15 -8.36 10.20
C SER A 216 4.56 -7.09 10.81
N ILE A 217 3.25 -6.86 10.65
CA ILE A 217 2.52 -5.70 11.20
C ILE A 217 1.95 -6.01 12.59
N ALA A 218 1.41 -7.22 12.80
CA ALA A 218 0.74 -7.61 14.04
C ALA A 218 1.71 -8.05 15.15
N CYS A 219 2.73 -8.86 14.80
CA CYS A 219 3.69 -9.40 15.75
C CYS A 219 5.09 -9.55 15.11
N PRO A 220 5.86 -8.45 14.96
CA PRO A 220 7.22 -8.51 14.44
C PRO A 220 8.19 -9.28 15.35
N LYS A 221 7.83 -9.53 16.62
CA LYS A 221 8.57 -10.44 17.51
C LYS A 221 8.46 -11.89 17.04
N PHE A 222 7.25 -12.36 16.72
CA PHE A 222 7.02 -13.71 16.22
C PHE A 222 7.73 -13.96 14.88
N LEU A 223 7.70 -12.99 13.95
CA LEU A 223 8.42 -13.11 12.67
C LEU A 223 9.94 -13.33 12.82
N LYS A 224 10.55 -12.82 13.89
CA LYS A 224 11.98 -13.02 14.20
C LYS A 224 12.27 -14.37 14.85
N SER A 225 11.27 -15.02 15.44
CA SER A 225 11.38 -16.37 15.97
C SER A 225 11.32 -17.43 14.87
N LEU A 226 10.71 -17.11 13.73
CA LEU A 226 10.70 -17.97 12.55
C LEU A 226 12.07 -17.97 11.87
N PRO A 227 12.46 -19.07 11.18
CA PRO A 227 13.69 -19.13 10.41
C PRO A 227 13.81 -17.96 9.41
N PRO A 228 14.94 -17.23 9.37
CA PRO A 228 15.06 -16.02 8.55
C PRO A 228 14.99 -16.30 7.05
N PHE A 229 14.38 -15.39 6.30
CA PHE A 229 14.24 -15.51 4.84
C PHE A 229 15.59 -15.36 4.12
N ASN A 230 16.00 -16.40 3.38
CA ASN A 230 17.24 -16.40 2.63
C ASN A 230 16.98 -16.20 1.13
N ILE A 231 17.17 -14.97 0.61
CA ILE A 231 16.92 -14.60 -0.81
C ILE A 231 17.57 -15.55 -1.83
N LYS A 232 18.73 -16.15 -1.50
CA LYS A 232 19.47 -17.09 -2.37
C LYS A 232 18.94 -18.53 -2.35
N LYS A 233 18.22 -18.94 -1.29
CA LYS A 233 17.81 -20.33 -1.03
C LYS A 233 16.29 -20.51 -1.05
N ASP A 234 15.56 -19.58 -0.46
CA ASP A 234 14.11 -19.63 -0.30
C ASP A 234 13.38 -18.92 -1.45
N LYS A 235 12.27 -19.51 -1.89
CA LYS A 235 11.27 -18.80 -2.69
C LYS A 235 10.39 -17.97 -1.74
N LEU A 236 10.22 -16.67 -2.03
CA LEU A 236 9.44 -15.74 -1.20
C LEU A 236 7.99 -16.20 -0.91
N LEU A 237 7.36 -16.89 -1.88
CA LEU A 237 6.02 -17.45 -1.74
C LEU A 237 6.00 -18.64 -0.77
N GLU A 238 7.03 -19.51 -0.83
CA GLU A 238 7.18 -20.64 0.08
C GLU A 238 7.41 -20.15 1.52
N TYR A 239 8.23 -19.10 1.68
CA TYR A 239 8.42 -18.48 2.99
C TYR A 239 7.11 -17.92 3.57
N SER A 240 6.28 -17.27 2.75
CA SER A 240 4.95 -16.81 3.19
C SER A 240 4.01 -17.96 3.56
N LYS A 241 4.12 -19.11 2.90
CA LYS A 241 3.38 -20.33 3.24
C LYS A 241 3.82 -20.88 4.60
N ARG A 242 5.13 -21.06 4.82
CA ARG A 242 5.70 -21.45 6.14
C ARG A 242 5.23 -20.51 7.25
N CYS A 243 5.23 -19.20 7.00
CA CYS A 243 4.73 -18.20 7.95
C CYS A 243 3.25 -18.42 8.33
N ALA A 244 2.40 -18.74 7.35
CA ALA A 244 0.97 -19.00 7.59
C ALA A 244 0.73 -20.31 8.36
N GLU A 245 1.51 -21.35 8.08
CA GLU A 245 1.42 -22.67 8.74
C GLU A 245 1.94 -22.62 10.18
N SER A 246 2.98 -21.82 10.45
CA SER A 246 3.52 -21.62 11.81
C SER A 246 2.63 -20.80 12.75
N MET A 247 1.55 -20.19 12.25
CA MET A 247 0.86 -19.08 12.92
C MET A 247 0.01 -19.58 14.10
N THR A 248 0.37 -19.20 15.33
CA THR A 248 -0.35 -19.60 16.55
C THR A 248 -1.75 -18.97 16.63
N PRO A 249 -2.71 -19.59 17.36
CA PRO A 249 -4.07 -19.06 17.48
C PRO A 249 -4.14 -17.67 18.14
N GLU A 250 -3.15 -17.31 18.97
CA GLU A 250 -3.02 -15.94 19.46
C GLU A 250 -2.65 -14.93 18.37
N VAL A 251 -1.81 -15.32 17.41
CA VAL A 251 -1.39 -14.43 16.32
C VAL A 251 -2.50 -14.32 15.28
N THR A 252 -3.27 -15.39 15.02
CA THR A 252 -4.45 -15.34 14.14
C THR A 252 -5.50 -14.38 14.68
N THR A 253 -5.89 -14.50 15.96
CA THR A 253 -6.87 -13.61 16.61
C THR A 253 -6.41 -12.16 16.59
N LYS A 254 -5.16 -11.87 16.98
CA LYS A 254 -4.54 -10.52 16.88
C LYS A 254 -4.59 -9.97 15.44
N ILE A 255 -4.41 -10.80 14.42
CA ILE A 255 -4.52 -10.40 13.00
C ILE A 255 -5.97 -10.12 12.60
N GLU A 256 -6.95 -10.92 13.04
CA GLU A 256 -8.37 -10.69 12.73
C GLU A 256 -8.90 -9.41 13.40
N ASP A 257 -8.51 -9.17 14.64
CA ASP A 257 -8.70 -7.90 15.36
C ASP A 257 -8.19 -6.68 14.57
N LEU A 258 -6.99 -6.79 14.01
CA LEU A 258 -6.38 -5.72 13.22
C LEU A 258 -7.06 -5.56 11.84
N LYS A 259 -7.67 -6.61 11.28
CA LYS A 259 -8.53 -6.52 10.09
C LYS A 259 -9.83 -5.81 10.42
N ALA A 260 -10.49 -6.16 11.52
CA ALA A 260 -11.71 -5.49 12.00
C ALA A 260 -11.45 -3.99 12.29
N LYS A 261 -10.32 -3.67 12.94
CA LYS A 261 -9.87 -2.28 13.23
C LYS A 261 -9.37 -1.52 11.99
N GLY A 262 -9.48 -2.08 10.78
CA GLY A 262 -9.02 -1.46 9.52
C GLY A 262 -7.52 -1.14 9.49
N LYS A 263 -6.70 -1.81 10.31
CA LYS A 263 -5.23 -1.71 10.34
C LYS A 263 -4.58 -2.69 9.37
N LEU A 264 -5.28 -3.76 8.99
CA LEU A 264 -4.91 -4.71 7.95
C LEU A 264 -5.97 -4.74 6.83
N LEU A 265 -5.65 -5.37 5.70
CA LEU A 265 -6.60 -5.56 4.60
C LEU A 265 -7.58 -6.70 4.93
N PRO A 266 -8.89 -6.56 4.64
CA PRO A 266 -9.85 -7.65 4.72
C PRO A 266 -9.65 -8.64 3.57
N ILE A 267 -8.55 -9.39 3.64
CA ILE A 267 -8.18 -10.47 2.73
C ILE A 267 -7.93 -11.71 3.60
N LYS A 268 -8.54 -12.82 3.21
CA LYS A 268 -8.17 -14.17 3.68
C LYS A 268 -7.60 -14.92 2.48
N TYR A 269 -6.57 -15.71 2.71
CA TYR A 269 -5.94 -16.54 1.69
C TYR A 269 -5.89 -17.98 2.16
N LYS A 270 -6.11 -18.91 1.23
CA LYS A 270 -5.97 -20.35 1.42
C LYS A 270 -5.00 -20.85 0.37
N TYR A 271 -3.86 -21.38 0.80
CA TYR A 271 -2.94 -22.09 -0.09
C TYR A 271 -3.70 -23.30 -0.68
N ARG A 272 -3.53 -23.55 -1.97
CA ARG A 272 -4.12 -24.66 -2.71
C ARG A 272 -3.05 -25.74 -2.94
#